data_AF-A0A2N7Q450-F1
#
_entry.id   AF-A0A2N7Q450-F1
#
_cell.length_a   1.000
_cell.length_b   1.000
_cell.length_c   1.000
_cell.angle_alpha   90.00
_cell.angle_beta   90.00
_cell.angle_gamma   90.00
#
_symmetry.space_group_name_H-M   'P 1'
#
loop_
_entity.id
_entity.type
_entity.pdbx_description
1 polymer ?
#
loop_
_entity_poly.entity_id
_entity_poly.type
_entity_poly.pdbx_seq_one_letter_code
_entity_poly.pdbx_strand_id
1 'polypeptide(L)'
;MDLYFYLDTYVGEYLINFYMVSFKLLDLDSVEITDFYGSKLISNILDWDTFSTSVGNIYLLEYGDPIQRFYNIEEAIKTGYDIIFEIAKSSTNVLKPRPVVGVGYPPLFLLKKLYPDLFEDMLFRQGLDEFLDQILFT
;
A
#
# COMPACT_ATOMS: atom_id res chain seq x y z
N MET A 1 -9.47 -15.77 8.61
CA MET A 1 -9.14 -14.48 9.25
C MET A 1 -9.27 -13.41 8.19
N ASP A 2 -9.98 -12.32 8.48
CA ASP A 2 -10.01 -11.18 7.57
C ASP A 2 -8.73 -10.36 7.76
N LEU A 3 -8.06 -10.10 6.64
CA LEU A 3 -6.83 -9.33 6.54
C LEU A 3 -7.09 -8.12 5.65
N TYR A 4 -6.26 -7.09 5.83
CA TYR A 4 -6.46 -5.80 5.19
C TYR A 4 -5.15 -5.23 4.68
N PHE A 5 -5.24 -4.58 3.53
CA PHE A 5 -4.29 -3.56 3.12
C PHE A 5 -4.99 -2.20 3.16
N TYR A 6 -4.44 -1.27 3.93
CA TYR A 6 -4.84 0.14 3.87
C TYR A 6 -4.25 0.78 2.61
N LEU A 7 -5.01 1.66 1.97
CA LEU A 7 -4.57 2.37 0.78
C LEU A 7 -4.30 3.86 1.05
N ASP A 8 -4.01 4.21 2.31
CA ASP A 8 -3.80 5.59 2.72
C ASP A 8 -2.80 6.28 1.79
N THR A 9 -3.21 7.44 1.30
CA THR A 9 -2.43 8.23 0.35
C THR A 9 -2.54 9.69 0.74
N TYR A 10 -1.37 10.32 0.88
CA TYR A 10 -1.26 11.70 1.29
C TYR A 10 -0.89 12.61 0.12
N VAL A 11 -1.39 13.84 0.16
CA VAL A 11 -0.96 14.96 -0.69
C VAL A 11 -0.48 16.06 0.25
N GLY A 12 0.83 16.20 0.39
CA GLY A 12 1.40 16.98 1.49
C GLY A 12 1.03 16.34 2.83
N GLU A 13 0.33 17.08 3.68
CA GLU A 13 -0.14 16.60 5.00
C GLU A 13 -1.59 16.08 4.97
N TYR A 14 -2.27 16.13 3.82
CA TYR A 14 -3.68 15.79 3.69
C TYR A 14 -3.88 14.34 3.22
N LEU A 15 -4.61 13.55 3.99
CA LEU A 15 -5.12 12.25 3.55
C LEU A 15 -6.25 12.46 2.54
N ILE A 16 -6.15 11.87 1.35
CA ILE A 16 -7.14 12.08 0.27
C ILE A 16 -8.49 11.43 0.61
N ASN A 17 -8.46 10.16 1.01
CA ASN A 17 -9.64 9.38 1.39
C ASN A 17 -9.19 8.08 2.08
N PHE A 18 -10.11 7.39 2.74
CA PHE A 18 -9.85 6.14 3.45
C PHE A 18 -10.44 4.93 2.70
N TYR A 19 -9.57 4.24 1.96
CA TYR A 19 -9.88 2.97 1.30
C TYR A 19 -9.04 1.84 1.87
N MET A 20 -9.59 0.63 1.83
CA MET A 20 -8.86 -0.58 2.20
C MET A 20 -9.25 -1.74 1.31
N VAL A 21 -8.32 -2.66 1.09
CA VAL A 21 -8.60 -3.95 0.44
C VAL A 21 -8.66 -5.01 1.52
N SER A 22 -9.85 -5.57 1.74
CA SER A 22 -10.05 -6.71 2.62
C SER A 22 -9.96 -8.02 1.85
N PHE A 23 -9.39 -9.05 2.46
CA PHE A 23 -9.25 -10.36 1.86
C PHE A 23 -9.03 -11.45 2.93
N LYS A 24 -9.10 -12.71 2.51
CA LYS A 24 -8.75 -13.88 3.32
C LYS A 24 -7.59 -14.61 2.68
N LEU A 25 -6.70 -15.13 3.50
CA LEU A 25 -5.66 -16.07 3.08
C LEU A 25 -6.06 -17.49 3.44
N LEU A 26 -5.87 -18.41 2.49
CA LEU A 26 -5.97 -19.85 2.73
C LEU A 26 -4.76 -20.38 3.51
N ASP A 27 -3.60 -19.76 3.29
CA ASP A 27 -2.32 -20.11 3.90
C ASP A 27 -1.62 -18.86 4.45
N LEU A 28 -1.27 -18.90 5.73
CA LEU A 28 -0.58 -17.81 6.41
C LEU A 28 0.95 -17.90 6.28
N ASP A 29 1.49 -19.01 5.81
CA ASP A 29 2.94 -19.23 5.72
C ASP A 29 3.61 -18.32 4.67
N SER A 30 2.80 -17.71 3.79
CA SER A 30 3.25 -16.74 2.77
C SER A 30 3.47 -15.32 3.33
N VAL A 31 3.09 -15.05 4.59
CA VAL A 31 3.13 -13.71 5.20
C VAL A 31 3.66 -13.73 6.63
N GLU A 32 4.29 -12.62 7.02
CA GLU A 32 4.52 -12.32 8.42
C GLU A 32 3.40 -11.42 8.94
N ILE A 33 2.87 -11.76 10.11
CA ILE A 33 1.79 -11.00 10.75
C ILE A 33 2.30 -10.47 12.08
N THR A 34 2.00 -9.20 12.33
CA THR A 34 2.25 -8.54 13.61
C THR A 34 0.94 -8.09 14.24
N ASP A 35 0.88 -8.11 15.57
CA ASP A 35 -0.23 -7.55 16.34
C ASP A 35 0.05 -6.07 16.59
N PHE A 36 -0.83 -5.21 16.08
CA PHE A 36 -0.77 -3.76 16.24
C PHE A 36 -2.07 -3.26 16.87
N TYR A 37 -2.01 -2.82 18.13
CA TYR A 37 -3.16 -2.37 18.92
C TYR A 37 -4.38 -3.32 18.89
N GLY A 38 -4.13 -4.63 18.89
CA GLY A 38 -5.20 -5.65 18.86
C GLY A 38 -5.71 -6.01 17.46
N SER A 39 -5.13 -5.43 16.40
CA SER A 39 -5.38 -5.80 15.01
C SER A 39 -4.20 -6.58 14.43
N LYS A 40 -4.49 -7.64 13.68
CA LYS A 40 -3.48 -8.42 12.97
C LYS A 40 -3.21 -7.81 11.62
N LEU A 41 -1.98 -7.32 11.43
CA LEU A 41 -1.55 -6.67 10.20
C LEU A 41 -0.44 -7.48 9.53
N ILE A 42 -0.43 -7.50 8.20
CA ILE A 42 0.67 -8.07 7.43
C ILE A 42 1.86 -7.11 7.56
N SER A 43 2.96 -7.59 8.15
CA SER A 43 4.20 -6.84 8.23
C SER A 43 5.09 -7.07 7.02
N ASN A 44 5.04 -8.26 6.44
CA ASN A 44 5.85 -8.64 5.29
C ASN A 44 5.18 -9.74 4.46
N ILE A 45 5.45 -9.78 3.16
CA ILE A 45 5.05 -10.87 2.26
C ILE A 45 6.32 -11.59 1.84
N LEU A 46 6.42 -12.87 2.19
CA LEU A 46 7.63 -13.68 2.00
C LEU A 46 7.74 -14.20 0.56
N ASP A 47 6.60 -14.57 -0.04
CA ASP A 47 6.48 -15.04 -1.42
C ASP A 47 5.20 -14.48 -2.03
N TRP A 48 5.35 -13.61 -3.03
CA TRP A 48 4.23 -12.95 -3.70
C TRP A 48 3.38 -13.90 -4.54
N ASP A 49 3.98 -14.89 -5.20
CA ASP A 49 3.25 -15.78 -6.09
C ASP A 49 2.37 -16.73 -5.27
N THR A 50 2.93 -17.28 -4.19
CA THR A 50 2.18 -18.08 -3.22
C THR A 50 1.12 -17.24 -2.51
N PHE A 51 1.46 -16.02 -2.08
CA PHE A 51 0.50 -15.10 -1.48
C PHE A 51 -0.68 -14.84 -2.43
N SER A 52 -0.41 -14.34 -3.64
CA SER A 52 -1.42 -13.87 -4.60
C SER A 52 -2.40 -14.97 -5.02
N THR A 53 -1.94 -16.22 -5.09
CA THR A 53 -2.78 -17.39 -5.40
C THR A 53 -3.56 -17.93 -4.21
N SER A 54 -3.10 -17.66 -2.99
CA SER A 54 -3.79 -18.05 -1.75
C SER A 54 -4.86 -17.04 -1.28
N VAL A 55 -4.89 -15.84 -1.88
CA VAL A 55 -5.86 -14.80 -1.56
C VAL A 55 -7.24 -15.15 -2.11
N GLY A 56 -8.26 -15.03 -1.27
CA GLY A 56 -9.67 -15.14 -1.66
C GLY A 56 -10.55 -14.11 -0.96
N ASN A 57 -11.82 -14.02 -1.39
CA ASN A 57 -12.82 -13.10 -0.83
C ASN A 57 -12.32 -11.64 -0.77
N ILE A 58 -11.86 -11.13 -1.90
CA ILE A 58 -11.23 -9.81 -2.02
C ILE A 58 -12.32 -8.76 -2.23
N TYR A 59 -12.34 -7.74 -1.37
CA TYR A 59 -13.24 -6.60 -1.48
C TYR A 59 -12.47 -5.29 -1.28
N LEU A 60 -12.72 -4.34 -2.17
CA LEU A 60 -12.38 -2.94 -1.94
C LEU A 60 -13.47 -2.32 -1.07
N LEU A 61 -13.05 -1.69 0.02
CA LEU A 61 -13.92 -1.02 0.98
C LEU A 61 -13.63 0.49 0.98
N GLU A 62 -14.68 1.27 1.15
CA GLU A 62 -14.64 2.72 1.38
C GLU A 62 -15.27 3.00 2.74
N TYR A 63 -14.55 3.64 3.66
CA TYR A 63 -14.99 3.83 5.06
C TYR A 63 -15.45 2.55 5.79
N GLY A 64 -14.98 1.39 5.34
CA GLY A 64 -15.35 0.07 5.88
C GLY A 64 -16.51 -0.62 5.15
N ASP A 65 -17.22 0.08 4.26
CA ASP A 65 -18.31 -0.50 3.46
C ASP A 65 -17.78 -1.10 2.14
N PRO A 66 -18.16 -2.34 1.78
CA PRO A 66 -17.73 -2.94 0.52
C PRO A 66 -18.34 -2.23 -0.69
N ILE A 67 -17.48 -1.70 -1.56
CA ILE A 67 -17.89 -1.02 -2.79
C ILE A 67 -17.70 -1.88 -4.04
N GLN A 68 -16.74 -2.82 -4.02
CA GLN A 68 -16.47 -3.71 -5.16
C GLN A 68 -15.80 -5.01 -4.73
N ARG A 69 -16.14 -6.12 -5.41
CA ARG A 69 -15.53 -7.44 -5.23
C ARG A 69 -14.53 -7.74 -6.35
N PHE A 70 -13.43 -8.40 -6.02
CA PHE A 70 -12.38 -8.80 -6.96
C PHE A 70 -12.03 -10.29 -6.85
N TYR A 71 -11.38 -10.79 -7.88
CA TYR A 71 -10.80 -12.14 -7.92
C TYR A 71 -9.26 -12.11 -7.93
N ASN A 72 -8.67 -10.92 -8.06
CA ASN A 72 -7.22 -10.71 -8.09
C ASN A 72 -6.86 -9.56 -7.14
N ILE A 73 -5.86 -9.80 -6.28
CA ILE A 73 -5.48 -8.84 -5.23
C ILE A 73 -4.74 -7.62 -5.79
N GLU A 74 -3.90 -7.82 -6.82
CA GLU A 74 -3.20 -6.74 -7.51
C GLU A 74 -4.19 -5.80 -8.20
N GLU A 75 -5.22 -6.37 -8.84
CA GLU A 75 -6.30 -5.60 -9.46
C GLU A 75 -7.09 -4.78 -8.42
N ALA A 76 -7.44 -5.38 -7.29
CA ALA A 76 -8.15 -4.69 -6.21
C ALA A 76 -7.35 -3.50 -5.66
N ILE A 77 -6.05 -3.70 -5.41
CA ILE A 77 -5.13 -2.66 -4.94
C ILE A 77 -5.02 -1.55 -6.00
N LYS A 78 -4.80 -1.93 -7.26
CA LYS A 78 -4.71 -0.98 -8.38
C LYS A 78 -5.97 -0.15 -8.52
N THR A 79 -7.15 -0.77 -8.50
CA THR A 79 -8.42 -0.04 -8.61
C THR A 79 -8.61 0.93 -7.46
N GLY A 80 -8.28 0.53 -6.22
CA GLY A 80 -8.36 1.42 -5.07
C GLY A 80 -7.44 2.64 -5.20
N TYR A 81 -6.17 2.45 -5.58
CA TYR A 81 -5.26 3.57 -5.81
C TYR A 81 -5.65 4.43 -7.00
N ASP A 82 -6.14 3.86 -8.09
CA ASP A 82 -6.60 4.62 -9.25
C ASP A 82 -7.74 5.58 -8.86
N ILE A 83 -8.72 5.12 -8.04
CA ILE A 83 -9.77 5.97 -7.50
C ILE A 83 -9.17 7.11 -6.67
N ILE A 84 -8.26 6.79 -5.75
CA ILE A 84 -7.61 7.77 -4.88
C ILE A 84 -6.84 8.82 -5.71
N PHE A 85 -6.09 8.39 -6.72
CA PHE A 85 -5.29 9.28 -7.54
C PHE A 85 -6.15 10.16 -8.45
N GLU A 86 -7.29 9.68 -8.93
CA GLU A 86 -8.26 10.53 -9.63
C GLU A 86 -8.85 11.60 -8.68
N ILE A 87 -9.17 11.25 -7.43
CA ILE A 87 -9.58 12.24 -6.42
C ILE A 87 -8.44 13.24 -6.15
N ALA A 88 -7.18 12.77 -6.07
CA ALA A 88 -6.01 13.61 -5.85
C ALA A 88 -5.83 14.67 -6.95
N LYS A 89 -6.02 14.29 -8.22
CA LYS A 89 -5.92 15.20 -9.36
C LYS A 89 -6.91 16.35 -9.27
N SER A 90 -8.10 16.09 -8.72
CA SER A 90 -9.13 17.12 -8.54
C SER A 90 -8.86 18.10 -7.40
N SER A 91 -7.97 17.75 -6.46
CA SER A 91 -7.78 18.50 -5.21
C SER A 91 -6.54 19.39 -5.20
N THR A 92 -5.43 19.04 -5.88
CA THR A 92 -4.27 19.94 -6.02
C THR A 92 -3.47 19.71 -7.31
N ASN A 93 -3.08 20.80 -7.98
CA ASN A 93 -2.24 20.75 -9.20
C ASN A 93 -0.73 20.71 -8.93
N VAL A 94 -0.28 20.72 -7.66
CA VAL A 94 1.13 21.01 -7.32
C VAL A 94 1.83 19.84 -6.65
N LEU A 95 1.14 19.06 -5.82
CA LEU A 95 1.76 17.98 -5.03
C LEU A 95 1.37 16.61 -5.58
N LYS A 96 2.36 15.74 -5.77
CA LYS A 96 2.13 14.35 -6.16
C LYS A 96 1.54 13.56 -4.97
N PRO A 97 0.53 12.70 -5.19
CA PRO A 97 0.04 11.79 -4.16
C PRO A 97 1.12 10.78 -3.75
N ARG A 98 1.16 10.46 -2.45
CA ARG A 98 2.13 9.54 -1.83
C ARG A 98 1.41 8.42 -1.08
N PRO A 99 1.41 7.20 -1.63
CA PRO A 99 0.97 6.01 -0.91
C PRO A 99 1.83 5.79 0.33
N VAL A 100 1.19 5.47 1.45
CA VAL A 100 1.90 4.99 2.64
C VAL A 100 2.41 3.57 2.37
N VAL A 101 3.59 3.25 2.91
CA VAL A 101 4.23 1.95 2.78
C VAL A 101 4.66 1.42 4.15
N GLY A 102 4.66 0.10 4.32
CA GLY A 102 5.04 -0.56 5.56
C GLY A 102 3.98 -1.55 6.05
N VAL A 103 3.91 -1.74 7.37
CA VAL A 103 3.01 -2.70 8.01
C VAL A 103 1.54 -2.35 7.75
N GLY A 104 0.76 -3.31 7.25
CA GLY A 104 -0.65 -3.13 6.93
C GLY A 104 -0.91 -2.44 5.59
N TYR A 105 0.12 -2.11 4.82
CA TYR A 105 0.01 -1.49 3.50
C TYR A 105 0.48 -2.45 2.39
N PRO A 106 0.06 -2.25 1.13
CA PRO A 106 0.56 -3.04 0.02
C PRO A 106 2.08 -3.00 -0.09
N PRO A 107 2.72 -4.10 -0.53
CA PRO A 107 4.17 -4.20 -0.56
C PRO A 107 4.78 -3.20 -1.57
N LEU A 108 5.89 -2.57 -1.18
CA LEU A 108 6.53 -1.51 -1.97
C LEU A 108 6.89 -1.96 -3.40
N PHE A 109 7.32 -3.21 -3.61
CA PHE A 109 7.67 -3.69 -4.94
C PHE A 109 6.46 -3.69 -5.89
N LEU A 110 5.26 -3.99 -5.37
CA LEU A 110 4.02 -3.97 -6.14
C LEU A 110 3.65 -2.53 -6.50
N LEU A 111 3.75 -1.61 -5.55
CA LEU A 111 3.48 -0.20 -5.80
C LEU A 111 4.43 0.39 -6.84
N LYS A 112 5.72 0.05 -6.78
CA LYS A 112 6.71 0.45 -7.80
C LYS A 112 6.42 -0.16 -9.17
N LYS A 113 5.91 -1.40 -9.23
CA LYS A 113 5.47 -2.05 -10.47
C LYS A 113 4.27 -1.34 -11.09
N LEU A 114 3.26 -0.98 -10.27
CA LEU A 114 2.01 -0.38 -10.73
C LEU A 114 2.14 1.13 -11.04
N TYR A 115 2.94 1.85 -10.25
CA TYR A 115 3.03 3.31 -10.26
C TYR A 115 4.49 3.80 -10.18
N PRO A 116 5.36 3.45 -11.15
CA PRO A 116 6.78 3.76 -11.09
C PRO A 116 7.06 5.27 -10.91
N ASP A 117 6.30 6.13 -11.60
CA ASP A 117 6.46 7.60 -11.60
C ASP A 117 6.26 8.27 -10.23
N LEU A 118 5.62 7.57 -9.28
CA LEU A 118 5.38 8.04 -7.92
C LEU A 118 6.55 7.77 -6.97
N PHE A 119 7.53 6.95 -7.39
CA PHE A 119 8.67 6.54 -6.58
C PHE A 119 10.02 6.91 -7.20
N GLU A 120 10.05 7.65 -8.31
CA GLU A 120 11.27 8.07 -9.01
C GLU A 120 12.24 8.86 -8.13
N ASP A 121 11.71 9.66 -7.20
CA ASP A 121 12.49 10.47 -6.28
C ASP A 121 12.96 9.69 -5.03
N MET A 122 12.45 8.48 -4.82
CA MET A 122 13.01 7.53 -3.85
C MET A 122 14.22 6.77 -4.41
N LEU A 123 14.60 7.00 -5.67
CA LEU A 123 15.90 6.60 -6.18
C LEU A 123 16.95 7.48 -5.51
N PHE A 124 17.54 6.96 -4.44
CA PHE A 124 18.73 7.53 -3.80
C PHE A 124 19.78 7.82 -4.87
N ARG A 125 19.98 9.10 -5.22
CA ARG A 125 21.03 9.54 -6.13
C ARG A 125 22.42 9.52 -5.49
N GLN A 126 22.46 9.45 -4.16
CA GLN A 126 23.63 9.34 -3.31
C GLN A 126 23.51 8.07 -2.48
N GLY A 127 24.63 7.43 -2.14
CA GLY A 127 24.61 6.26 -1.28
C GLY A 127 23.95 6.58 0.07
N LEU A 128 23.30 5.59 0.70
CA LEU A 128 22.69 5.77 2.03
C LEU A 128 23.70 6.35 3.03
N ASP A 129 24.96 5.92 2.93
CA ASP A 129 26.07 6.41 3.75
C ASP A 129 26.31 7.92 3.58
N GLU A 130 26.34 8.42 2.34
CA GLU A 130 26.52 9.85 2.06
C GLU A 130 25.35 10.70 2.57
N PHE A 131 24.14 10.15 2.52
CA PHE A 131 22.95 10.82 3.05
C PHE A 131 22.94 10.87 4.60
N LEU A 132 23.32 9.76 5.25
CA LEU A 132 23.40 9.69 6.70
C LEU A 132 24.53 10.58 7.25
N ASP A 133 25.67 10.64 6.56
CA ASP A 133 26.78 11.54 6.90
C ASP A 133 26.34 13.01 6.86
N GLN A 134 25.52 13.41 5.89
CA GLN A 134 24.98 14.78 5.86
C GLN A 134 24.11 15.07 7.08
N ILE A 135 23.23 14.16 7.50
CA ILE A 135 22.34 14.40 8.64
C ILE A 135 23.10 14.42 9.98
N LEU A 136 24.09 13.55 10.16
CA LEU A 136 24.80 13.39 11.44
C LEU A 136 25.87 14.46 11.69
N PHE A 137 26.36 15.12 10.63
CA PHE A 137 27.43 16.11 10.71
C PHE A 137 27.00 17.53 10.30
N THR A 138 25.69 17.81 10.25
CA THR A 138 25.15 19.19 10.28
C THR A 138 24.74 19.59 11.69
#